data_AF-A0A914C9C6-F1
#
_entry.id   AF-A0A914C9C6-F1
#
_cell.length_a   1.000
_cell.length_b   1.000
_cell.length_c   1.000
_cell.angle_alpha   90.00
_cell.angle_beta   90.00
_cell.angle_gamma   90.00
#
_symmetry.space_group_name_H-M   'P 1'
#
loop_
_entity.id
_entity.type
_entity.pdbx_description
1 polymer ?
#
loop_
_entity_poly.entity_id
_entity_poly.type
_entity_poly.pdbx_seq_one_letter_code
_entity_poly.pdbx_strand_id
1 'polypeptide(L)'
;MLAKKACVPSIYHQPKVAIEELRPFLKKLCSYEFIDDEEFNGKAIQFLELYEKTLEPELLWRLARACVERSRFTIVNGRKISPEEKVYFIKKAFELGREALKQAKESSSGAHKWYAITLITLMKEYAPSDQLSCFNNSKKFRKTLAPTDGDVQAEIRAHLERAVELDPKDHYAWYILGTQYRAIKDQEKASKCFEKAGDIQVAI
;
A
#
# COMPACT_ATOMS: atom_id res chain seq x y z
N MET A 1 -24.66 -18.73 24.26
CA MET A 1 -25.06 -17.47 23.61
C MET A 1 -24.27 -17.33 22.32
N LEU A 2 -24.89 -17.66 21.19
CA LEU A 2 -24.24 -17.61 19.87
C LEU A 2 -24.39 -16.20 19.29
N ALA A 3 -23.26 -15.56 18.98
CA ALA A 3 -23.23 -14.28 18.29
C ALA A 3 -23.98 -14.40 16.95
N LYS A 4 -25.00 -13.56 16.76
CA LYS A 4 -25.70 -13.43 15.48
C LYS A 4 -24.68 -13.00 14.43
N LYS A 5 -24.40 -13.86 13.46
CA LYS A 5 -23.72 -13.47 12.21
C LYS A 5 -24.52 -12.30 11.64
N ALA A 6 -23.88 -11.15 11.49
CA ALA A 6 -24.49 -10.01 10.81
C ALA A 6 -24.91 -10.48 9.40
N CYS A 7 -26.21 -10.48 9.15
CA CYS A 7 -26.77 -10.81 7.86
C CYS A 7 -26.34 -9.69 6.91
N VAL A 8 -25.50 -10.01 5.93
CA VAL A 8 -25.08 -9.07 4.88
C VAL A 8 -26.35 -8.67 4.11
N PRO A 9 -26.73 -7.38 4.08
CA PRO A 9 -27.97 -6.92 3.43
C PRO A 9 -28.16 -7.46 2.00
N SER A 10 -29.40 -7.82 1.64
CA SER A 10 -29.75 -8.45 0.35
C SER A 10 -29.36 -7.64 -0.91
N ILE A 11 -28.97 -6.38 -0.77
CA ILE A 11 -28.57 -5.48 -1.86
C ILE A 11 -27.19 -5.80 -2.45
N TYR A 12 -26.35 -6.56 -1.74
CA TYR A 12 -25.00 -6.93 -2.19
C TYR A 12 -24.98 -8.05 -3.27
N HIS A 13 -26.15 -8.54 -3.70
CA HIS A 13 -26.28 -9.54 -4.77
C HIS A 13 -26.43 -8.93 -6.17
N GLN A 14 -26.38 -7.60 -6.32
CA GLN A 14 -26.41 -6.95 -7.62
C GLN A 14 -25.04 -6.36 -7.98
N PRO A 15 -24.30 -6.97 -8.93
CA PRO A 15 -22.96 -6.50 -9.33
C PRO A 15 -22.93 -5.03 -9.75
N LYS A 16 -24.01 -4.51 -10.33
CA LYS A 16 -24.10 -3.10 -10.76
C LYS A 16 -24.20 -2.11 -9.59
N VAL A 17 -24.94 -2.45 -8.53
CA VAL A 17 -25.11 -1.57 -7.35
C VAL A 17 -23.79 -1.48 -6.57
N ALA A 18 -23.09 -2.61 -6.43
CA ALA A 18 -21.76 -2.66 -5.82
C ALA A 18 -20.72 -1.78 -6.55
N ILE A 19 -20.77 -1.75 -7.90
CA ILE A 19 -19.84 -0.93 -8.70
C ILE A 19 -20.10 0.58 -8.54
N GLU A 20 -21.37 1.00 -8.50
CA GLU A 20 -21.73 2.41 -8.30
C GLU A 20 -21.30 2.92 -6.92
N GLU A 21 -21.47 2.10 -5.88
CA GLU A 21 -21.07 2.44 -4.51
C GLU A 21 -19.54 2.46 -4.33
N LEU A 22 -18.80 1.61 -5.09
CA LEU A 22 -17.34 1.62 -5.10
C LEU A 22 -16.76 2.86 -5.81
N ARG A 23 -17.45 3.38 -6.82
CA ARG A 23 -16.94 4.46 -7.69
C ARG A 23 -16.28 5.63 -6.96
N PRO A 24 -16.88 6.26 -5.92
CA PRO A 24 -16.23 7.38 -5.23
C PRO A 24 -14.91 6.98 -4.56
N PHE A 25 -14.84 5.79 -3.97
CA PHE A 25 -13.61 5.27 -3.35
C PHE A 25 -12.55 5.01 -4.42
N LEU A 26 -12.93 4.33 -5.51
CA LEU A 26 -12.02 4.04 -6.62
C LEU A 26 -11.47 5.32 -7.23
N LYS A 27 -12.33 6.32 -7.48
CA LYS A 27 -11.91 7.61 -8.04
C LYS A 27 -10.87 8.30 -7.16
N LYS A 28 -11.07 8.33 -5.84
CA LYS A 28 -10.12 8.98 -4.92
C LYS A 28 -8.84 8.14 -4.76
N LEU A 29 -8.94 6.82 -4.67
CA LEU A 29 -7.80 5.89 -4.61
C LEU A 29 -7.02 5.76 -5.94
N CYS A 30 -7.47 6.39 -7.03
CA CYS A 30 -6.68 6.56 -8.24
C CYS A 30 -5.66 7.72 -8.14
N SER A 31 -5.69 8.55 -7.09
CA SER A 31 -4.70 9.61 -6.93
C SER A 31 -3.28 9.03 -6.81
N TYR A 32 -2.28 9.71 -7.33
CA TYR A 32 -0.90 9.23 -7.21
C TYR A 32 -0.34 9.40 -5.80
N GLU A 33 -0.80 10.42 -5.07
CA GLU A 33 -0.29 10.79 -3.75
C GLU A 33 -1.08 10.13 -2.62
N PHE A 34 -0.50 10.12 -1.42
CA PHE A 34 -1.17 9.68 -0.20
C PHE A 34 -2.44 10.51 0.08
N ILE A 35 -3.48 9.84 0.56
CA ILE A 35 -4.73 10.49 0.97
C ILE A 35 -4.68 10.78 2.48
N ASP A 36 -4.66 12.05 2.85
CA ASP A 36 -4.72 12.51 4.24
C ASP A 36 -6.16 12.78 4.68
N ASP A 37 -6.96 11.71 4.69
CA ASP A 37 -8.37 11.75 5.10
C ASP A 37 -8.70 10.45 5.82
N GLU A 38 -8.65 10.49 7.16
CA GLU A 38 -8.82 9.32 8.02
C GLU A 38 -10.24 8.73 7.92
N GLU A 39 -11.27 9.57 7.85
CA GLU A 39 -12.65 9.11 7.77
C GLU A 39 -12.91 8.41 6.43
N PHE A 40 -12.44 9.01 5.32
CA PHE A 40 -12.49 8.38 4.02
C PHE A 40 -11.73 7.06 4.00
N ASN A 41 -10.50 7.03 4.52
CA ASN A 41 -9.69 5.83 4.58
C ASN A 41 -10.39 4.75 5.42
N GLY A 42 -11.02 5.15 6.53
CA GLY A 42 -11.98 4.41 7.35
C GLY A 42 -12.95 3.59 6.51
N LYS A 43 -13.79 4.33 5.79
CA LYS A 43 -14.85 3.82 4.94
C LYS A 43 -14.31 2.99 3.78
N ALA A 44 -13.23 3.42 3.15
CA ALA A 44 -12.61 2.72 2.02
C ALA A 44 -12.17 1.30 2.40
N ILE A 45 -11.49 1.13 3.54
CA ILE A 45 -11.09 -0.19 4.04
C ILE A 45 -12.33 -1.05 4.30
N GLN A 46 -13.27 -0.55 5.11
CA GLN A 46 -14.48 -1.30 5.47
C GLN A 46 -15.23 -1.79 4.23
N PHE A 47 -15.34 -0.93 3.21
CA PHE A 47 -16.11 -1.21 2.03
C PHE A 47 -15.39 -2.18 1.07
N LEU A 48 -14.09 -1.99 0.84
CA LEU A 48 -13.28 -2.89 0.01
C LEU A 48 -13.13 -4.28 0.64
N GLU A 49 -13.10 -4.38 1.97
CA GLU A 49 -13.07 -5.65 2.71
C GLU A 49 -14.32 -6.51 2.48
N LEU A 50 -15.49 -5.89 2.22
CA LEU A 50 -16.71 -6.64 1.90
C LEU A 50 -16.54 -7.53 0.66
N TYR A 51 -15.62 -7.15 -0.22
CA TYR A 51 -15.38 -7.83 -1.49
C TYR A 51 -14.03 -8.56 -1.52
N GLU A 52 -13.28 -8.62 -0.40
CA GLU A 52 -11.88 -9.13 -0.32
C GLU A 52 -11.66 -10.45 -1.07
N LYS A 53 -12.61 -11.38 -0.96
CA LYS A 53 -12.53 -12.73 -1.58
C LYS A 53 -12.82 -12.76 -3.08
N THR A 54 -13.42 -11.71 -3.62
CA THR A 54 -13.78 -11.56 -5.03
C THR A 54 -12.99 -10.44 -5.70
N LEU A 55 -11.99 -9.88 -5.01
CA LEU A 55 -11.25 -8.72 -5.53
C LEU A 55 -10.37 -9.13 -6.70
N GLU A 56 -10.64 -8.50 -7.84
CA GLU A 56 -9.71 -8.36 -8.95
C GLU A 56 -8.41 -7.67 -8.49
N PRO A 57 -7.28 -7.88 -9.20
CA PRO A 57 -5.98 -7.30 -8.83
C PRO A 57 -6.02 -5.79 -8.57
N GLU A 58 -6.84 -5.06 -9.34
CA GLU A 58 -7.00 -3.61 -9.24
C GLU A 58 -7.61 -3.15 -7.91
N LEU A 59 -8.51 -3.96 -7.33
CA LEU A 59 -9.11 -3.64 -6.04
C LEU A 59 -8.24 -4.10 -4.88
N LEU A 60 -7.52 -5.22 -5.05
CA LEU A 60 -6.57 -5.73 -4.05
C LEU A 60 -5.50 -4.70 -3.72
N TRP A 61 -4.85 -4.11 -4.73
CA TRP A 61 -3.81 -3.11 -4.44
C TRP A 61 -4.37 -1.82 -3.86
N ARG A 62 -5.62 -1.45 -4.18
CA ARG A 62 -6.31 -0.29 -3.59
C ARG A 62 -6.64 -0.51 -2.11
N LEU A 63 -7.02 -1.73 -1.73
CA LEU A 63 -7.16 -2.10 -0.33
C LEU A 63 -5.79 -2.13 0.38
N ALA A 64 -4.77 -2.68 -0.27
CA ALA A 64 -3.40 -2.67 0.25
C ALA A 64 -2.91 -1.25 0.53
N ARG A 65 -3.10 -0.34 -0.45
CA ARG A 65 -2.90 1.09 -0.32
C ARG A 65 -3.60 1.67 0.91
N ALA A 66 -4.90 1.43 1.03
CA ALA A 66 -5.69 2.00 2.11
C ALA A 66 -5.18 1.51 3.48
N CYS A 67 -4.77 0.24 3.57
CA CYS A 67 -4.12 -0.31 4.77
C CYS A 67 -2.76 0.36 5.07
N VAL A 68 -1.91 0.60 4.07
CA VAL A 68 -0.66 1.37 4.27
C VAL A 68 -0.97 2.77 4.80
N GLU A 69 -1.88 3.50 4.16
CA GLU A 69 -2.33 4.82 4.59
C GLU A 69 -2.84 4.80 6.03
N ARG A 70 -3.67 3.80 6.39
CA ARG A 70 -4.19 3.63 7.75
C ARG A 70 -3.08 3.53 8.79
N SER A 71 -2.02 2.79 8.50
CA SER A 71 -0.90 2.61 9.43
C SER A 71 -0.10 3.90 9.70
N ARG A 72 -0.21 4.89 8.81
CA ARG A 72 0.51 6.17 8.91
C ARG A 72 -0.21 7.18 9.78
N PHE A 73 -1.52 7.06 9.99
CA PHE A 73 -2.24 7.95 10.88
C PHE A 73 -1.73 7.80 12.32
N THR A 74 -1.67 8.92 13.04
CA THR A 74 -1.34 8.93 14.47
C THR A 74 -2.59 8.78 15.33
N ILE A 75 -3.72 9.29 14.83
CA ILE A 75 -5.03 9.29 15.47
C ILE A 75 -6.04 8.65 14.53
N VAL A 76 -6.82 7.70 15.02
CA VAL A 76 -7.90 7.00 14.30
C VAL A 76 -9.10 6.96 15.23
N ASN A 77 -10.28 7.37 14.75
CA ASN A 77 -11.50 7.50 15.57
C ASN A 77 -11.28 8.27 16.90
N GLY A 78 -10.52 9.36 16.85
CA GLY A 78 -10.26 10.22 18.02
C GLY A 78 -9.31 9.64 19.08
N ARG A 79 -8.68 8.48 18.83
CA ARG A 79 -7.68 7.89 19.73
C ARG A 79 -6.35 7.63 19.03
N LYS A 80 -5.27 7.63 19.80
CA LYS A 80 -3.95 7.23 19.31
C LYS A 80 -3.99 5.76 18.86
N ILE A 81 -3.49 5.49 17.67
CA ILE A 81 -3.37 4.11 17.16
C ILE A 81 -2.23 3.37 17.89
N SER A 82 -2.44 2.11 18.25
CA SER A 82 -1.41 1.31 18.89
C SER A 82 -0.36 0.80 17.87
N PRO A 83 0.89 0.54 18.29
CA PRO A 83 1.89 -0.08 17.42
C PRO A 83 1.41 -1.41 16.81
N GLU A 84 0.68 -2.23 17.58
CA GLU A 84 0.14 -3.52 17.13
C GLU A 84 -0.89 -3.33 16.00
N GLU A 85 -1.73 -2.31 16.10
CA GLU A 85 -2.71 -1.97 15.07
C GLU A 85 -2.04 -1.50 13.78
N LYS A 86 -1.01 -0.64 13.88
CA LYS A 86 -0.23 -0.24 12.70
C LYS A 86 0.35 -1.45 11.99
N VAL A 87 0.95 -2.35 12.77
CA VAL A 87 1.56 -3.59 12.30
C VAL A 87 0.54 -4.52 11.65
N TYR A 88 -0.67 -4.61 12.21
CA TYR A 88 -1.77 -5.35 11.58
C TYR A 88 -2.08 -4.82 10.18
N PHE A 89 -2.23 -3.51 10.02
CA PHE A 89 -2.53 -2.93 8.71
C PHE A 89 -1.40 -3.12 7.71
N ILE A 90 -0.14 -2.98 8.12
CA ILE A 90 0.99 -3.17 7.20
C ILE A 90 1.13 -4.64 6.78
N LYS A 91 0.89 -5.59 7.71
CA LYS A 91 0.80 -7.03 7.37
C LYS A 91 -0.26 -7.30 6.33
N LYS A 92 -1.46 -6.78 6.56
CA LYS A 92 -2.59 -6.93 5.65
C LYS A 92 -2.25 -6.34 4.28
N ALA A 93 -1.66 -5.14 4.23
CA ALA A 93 -1.21 -4.53 2.99
C ALA A 93 -0.21 -5.39 2.22
N PHE A 94 0.72 -6.03 2.92
CA PHE A 94 1.73 -6.89 2.30
C PHE A 94 1.11 -8.13 1.66
N GLU A 95 0.21 -8.81 2.37
CA GLU A 95 -0.49 -10.00 1.85
C GLU A 95 -1.35 -9.64 0.63
N LEU A 96 -2.11 -8.55 0.72
CA LEU A 96 -2.94 -8.05 -0.38
C LEU A 96 -2.12 -7.62 -1.60
N GLY A 97 -1.01 -6.90 -1.39
CA GLY A 97 -0.13 -6.46 -2.47
C GLY A 97 0.53 -7.63 -3.20
N ARG A 98 0.97 -8.66 -2.46
CA ARG A 98 1.50 -9.90 -3.05
C ARG A 98 0.48 -10.64 -3.89
N GLU A 99 -0.74 -10.77 -3.37
CA GLU A 99 -1.82 -11.43 -4.10
C GLU A 99 -2.22 -10.62 -5.35
N ALA A 100 -2.27 -9.28 -5.24
CA ALA A 100 -2.51 -8.40 -6.38
C ALA A 100 -1.47 -8.61 -7.49
N LEU A 101 -0.18 -8.64 -7.15
CA LEU A 101 0.88 -8.88 -8.12
C LEU A 101 0.79 -10.25 -8.79
N LYS A 102 0.52 -11.29 -7.99
CA LYS A 102 0.34 -12.66 -8.49
C LYS A 102 -0.79 -12.76 -9.50
N GLN A 103 -1.93 -12.11 -9.24
CA GLN A 103 -3.07 -12.12 -10.15
C GLN A 103 -2.87 -11.21 -11.36
N ALA A 104 -2.25 -10.04 -11.18
CA ALA A 104 -2.00 -9.08 -12.24
C ALA A 104 -0.91 -9.53 -13.25
N LYS A 105 -0.11 -10.56 -12.93
CA LYS A 105 1.00 -11.04 -13.78
C LYS A 105 1.90 -9.90 -14.26
N GLU A 106 2.27 -9.01 -13.35
CA GLU A 106 3.18 -7.87 -13.59
C GLU A 106 2.66 -6.75 -14.54
N SER A 107 1.34 -6.67 -14.74
CA SER A 107 0.72 -5.67 -15.63
C SER A 107 0.10 -4.46 -14.92
N SER A 108 0.07 -4.45 -13.58
CA SER A 108 -0.56 -3.36 -12.80
C SER A 108 0.49 -2.45 -12.15
N SER A 109 0.58 -1.21 -12.63
CA SER A 109 1.46 -0.17 -12.06
C SER A 109 1.14 0.09 -10.58
N GLY A 110 -0.16 0.17 -10.24
CA GLY A 110 -0.65 0.37 -8.89
C GLY A 110 -0.23 -0.75 -7.94
N ALA A 111 -0.34 -2.02 -8.38
CA ALA A 111 0.09 -3.16 -7.58
C ALA A 111 1.60 -3.11 -7.29
N HIS A 112 2.42 -2.84 -8.30
CA HIS A 112 3.87 -2.70 -8.14
C HIS A 112 4.24 -1.54 -7.20
N LYS A 113 3.66 -0.37 -7.41
CA LYS A 113 3.91 0.82 -6.58
C LYS A 113 3.54 0.58 -5.13
N TRP A 114 2.32 0.14 -4.86
CA TRP A 114 1.83 0.02 -3.49
C TRP A 114 2.43 -1.17 -2.75
N TYR A 115 2.82 -2.23 -3.46
CA TYR A 115 3.63 -3.29 -2.87
C TYR A 115 5.02 -2.78 -2.47
N ALA A 116 5.70 -2.02 -3.34
CA ALA A 116 6.99 -1.39 -3.00
C ALA A 116 6.89 -0.41 -1.82
N ILE A 117 5.86 0.43 -1.78
CA ILE A 117 5.59 1.33 -0.64
C ILE A 117 5.34 0.54 0.64
N THR A 118 4.64 -0.60 0.55
CA THR A 118 4.41 -1.48 1.70
C THR A 118 5.74 -2.03 2.24
N LEU A 119 6.62 -2.52 1.36
CA LEU A 119 7.97 -2.97 1.73
C LEU A 119 8.79 -1.85 2.38
N ILE A 120 8.78 -0.63 1.82
CA ILE A 120 9.44 0.54 2.43
C ILE A 120 8.88 0.84 3.83
N THR A 121 7.56 0.79 3.99
CA THR A 121 6.89 1.08 5.27
C THR A 121 7.24 0.03 6.31
N LEU A 122 7.21 -1.25 5.93
CA LEU A 122 7.70 -2.36 6.73
C LEU A 122 9.14 -2.12 7.17
N MET A 123 10.05 -1.81 6.23
CA MET A 123 11.45 -1.59 6.57
C MET A 123 11.66 -0.47 7.58
N LYS A 124 10.90 0.63 7.49
CA LYS A 124 11.01 1.76 8.43
C LYS A 124 10.52 1.38 9.83
N GLU A 125 9.36 0.73 9.92
CA GLU A 125 8.75 0.33 11.20
C GLU A 125 9.51 -0.84 11.87
N TYR A 126 10.25 -1.65 11.11
CA TYR A 126 11.03 -2.80 11.60
C TYR A 126 12.56 -2.57 11.61
N ALA A 127 13.03 -1.38 11.27
CA ALA A 127 14.46 -1.05 11.33
C ALA A 127 14.95 -1.10 12.78
N PRO A 128 16.11 -1.71 13.06
CA PRO A 128 16.74 -1.67 14.37
C PRO A 128 17.30 -0.27 14.60
N SER A 129 16.44 0.66 14.99
CA SER A 129 16.86 1.83 15.75
C SER A 129 16.50 1.54 17.20
N ASP A 130 17.45 1.79 18.11
CA ASP A 130 17.42 1.45 19.54
C ASP A 130 16.24 2.03 20.35
N GLN A 131 15.15 2.50 19.72
CA GLN A 131 13.99 3.10 20.36
C GLN A 131 12.73 2.22 20.42
N LEU A 132 12.76 0.95 20.00
CA LEU A 132 11.61 0.04 20.16
C LEU A 132 11.97 -1.29 20.82
N SER A 133 12.43 -1.22 22.07
CA SER A 133 12.64 -2.37 22.96
C SER A 133 11.35 -3.18 23.26
N CYS A 134 10.17 -2.66 22.90
CA CYS A 134 8.90 -3.37 22.99
C CYS A 134 8.63 -4.36 21.84
N PHE A 135 9.51 -4.44 20.81
CA PHE A 135 9.31 -5.30 19.64
C PHE A 135 10.16 -6.58 19.63
N ASN A 136 10.32 -7.24 20.79
CA ASN A 136 11.06 -8.51 20.92
C ASN A 136 10.34 -9.74 20.31
N ASN A 137 9.24 -9.56 19.56
CA ASN A 137 8.65 -10.60 18.72
C ASN A 137 9.09 -10.54 17.24
N SER A 138 10.08 -9.70 16.92
CA SER A 138 10.54 -9.41 15.55
C SER A 138 11.23 -10.59 14.86
N LYS A 139 11.82 -11.57 15.56
CA LYS A 139 12.55 -12.67 14.88
C LYS A 139 11.66 -13.56 14.00
N LYS A 140 10.47 -13.92 14.48
CA LYS A 140 9.53 -14.78 13.73
C LYS A 140 8.88 -14.00 12.59
N PHE A 141 8.39 -12.79 12.87
CA PHE A 141 7.75 -11.97 11.86
C PHE A 141 8.73 -11.49 10.79
N ARG A 142 9.94 -11.04 11.14
CA ARG A 142 11.01 -10.65 10.19
C ARG A 142 11.46 -11.82 9.30
N LYS A 143 11.44 -13.06 9.81
CA LYS A 143 11.69 -14.27 9.02
C LYS A 143 10.53 -14.63 8.08
N THR A 144 9.29 -14.27 8.45
CA THR A 144 8.09 -14.39 7.58
C THR A 144 8.00 -13.23 6.58
N LEU A 145 8.56 -12.07 6.93
CA LEU A 145 8.55 -10.84 6.15
C LEU A 145 9.66 -10.76 5.11
N ALA A 146 10.81 -11.37 5.40
CA ALA A 146 11.93 -11.43 4.50
C ALA A 146 11.50 -12.28 3.28
N PRO A 147 11.37 -11.67 2.09
CA PRO A 147 11.32 -12.44 0.87
C PRO A 147 12.73 -13.03 0.69
N THR A 148 12.92 -14.23 1.23
CA THR A 148 14.12 -15.06 1.01
C THR A 148 15.43 -14.35 1.39
N ASP A 149 16.57 -15.02 1.22
CA ASP A 149 17.90 -14.51 1.58
C ASP A 149 18.40 -13.37 0.64
N GLY A 150 17.49 -12.55 0.07
CA GLY A 150 17.73 -11.55 -0.97
C GLY A 150 17.72 -10.09 -0.51
N ASP A 151 18.28 -9.19 -1.33
CA ASP A 151 18.32 -7.74 -1.08
C ASP A 151 16.92 -7.10 -1.28
N VAL A 152 16.18 -6.90 -0.17
CA VAL A 152 14.86 -6.25 -0.17
C VAL A 152 14.90 -4.87 -0.83
N GLN A 153 16.03 -4.14 -0.74
CA GLN A 153 16.16 -2.85 -1.40
C GLN A 153 16.17 -3.00 -2.92
N ALA A 154 16.75 -4.09 -3.45
CA ALA A 154 16.69 -4.39 -4.87
C ALA A 154 15.27 -4.74 -5.34
N GLU A 155 14.51 -5.50 -4.54
CA GLU A 155 13.10 -5.81 -4.84
C GLU A 155 12.24 -4.53 -4.88
N ILE A 156 12.39 -3.65 -3.88
CA ILE A 156 11.70 -2.36 -3.85
C ILE A 156 11.99 -1.56 -5.13
N ARG A 157 13.27 -1.45 -5.51
CA ARG A 157 13.66 -0.72 -6.72
C ARG A 157 13.06 -1.34 -7.97
N ALA A 158 13.16 -2.66 -8.15
CA ALA A 158 12.63 -3.36 -9.31
C ALA A 158 11.12 -3.13 -9.48
N HIS A 159 10.36 -3.16 -8.39
CA HIS A 159 8.93 -2.86 -8.45
C HIS A 159 8.63 -1.39 -8.73
N LEU A 160 9.41 -0.44 -8.21
CA LEU A 160 9.23 0.97 -8.53
C LEU A 160 9.58 1.28 -9.99
N GLU A 161 10.65 0.69 -10.52
CA GLU A 161 11.01 0.76 -11.94
C GLU A 161 9.87 0.23 -12.81
N ARG A 162 9.35 -0.95 -12.45
CA ARG A 162 8.22 -1.52 -13.18
C ARG A 162 6.96 -0.65 -13.11
N ALA A 163 6.71 -0.01 -11.96
CA ALA A 163 5.58 0.89 -11.80
C ALA A 163 5.66 2.11 -12.73
N VAL A 164 6.84 2.74 -12.85
CA VAL A 164 7.04 3.92 -13.72
C VAL A 164 7.12 3.57 -15.20
N GLU A 165 7.52 2.34 -15.55
CA GLU A 165 7.43 1.83 -16.93
C GLU A 165 5.96 1.67 -17.37
N LEU A 166 5.13 1.12 -16.48
CA LEU A 166 3.71 0.85 -16.75
C LEU A 166 2.85 2.12 -16.70
N ASP A 167 3.14 3.03 -15.76
CA ASP A 167 2.52 4.35 -15.70
C ASP A 167 3.57 5.47 -15.59
N PRO A 168 4.06 5.96 -16.74
CA PRO A 168 5.06 7.01 -16.78
C PRO A 168 4.59 8.36 -16.24
N LYS A 169 3.27 8.56 -16.03
CA LYS A 169 2.68 9.81 -15.56
C LYS A 169 2.53 9.88 -14.04
N ASP A 170 2.88 8.81 -13.33
CA ASP A 170 2.88 8.81 -11.87
C ASP A 170 4.11 9.54 -11.32
N HIS A 171 4.00 10.87 -11.16
CA HIS A 171 5.07 11.71 -10.62
C HIS A 171 5.54 11.24 -9.24
N TYR A 172 4.62 10.70 -8.45
CA TYR A 172 4.91 10.23 -7.11
C TYR A 172 5.73 8.93 -7.12
N ALA A 173 5.48 8.02 -8.06
CA ALA A 173 6.30 6.82 -8.26
C ALA A 173 7.74 7.19 -8.65
N TRP A 174 7.91 8.15 -9.57
CA TRP A 174 9.23 8.70 -9.92
C TRP A 174 9.96 9.30 -8.72
N TYR A 175 9.25 10.10 -7.90
CA TYR A 175 9.80 10.66 -6.68
C TYR A 175 10.28 9.56 -5.72
N ILE A 176 9.45 8.54 -5.45
CA ILE A 176 9.82 7.44 -4.56
C ILE A 176 11.03 6.68 -5.13
N LEU A 177 11.05 6.37 -6.43
CA LEU A 177 12.18 5.71 -7.09
C LEU A 177 13.49 6.52 -6.91
N GLY A 178 13.42 7.85 -7.09
CA GLY A 178 14.54 8.75 -6.82
C GLY A 178 15.05 8.66 -5.37
N THR A 179 14.16 8.55 -4.38
CA THR A 179 14.58 8.37 -2.98
C THR A 179 15.32 7.04 -2.76
N GLN A 180 14.94 5.98 -3.47
CA GLN A 180 15.61 4.68 -3.37
C GLN A 180 17.00 4.70 -4.01
N TYR A 181 17.14 5.37 -5.16
CA TYR A 181 18.44 5.59 -5.79
C TYR A 181 19.37 6.44 -4.94
N ARG A 182 18.83 7.49 -4.32
CA ARG A 182 19.58 8.30 -3.35
C ARG A 182 20.08 7.48 -2.15
N ALA A 183 19.27 6.54 -1.66
CA ALA A 183 19.65 5.67 -0.54
C ALA A 183 20.86 4.77 -0.85
N ILE A 184 21.02 4.34 -2.11
CA ILE A 184 22.19 3.58 -2.58
C ILE A 184 23.32 4.47 -3.11
N LYS A 185 23.22 5.79 -2.93
CA LYS A 185 24.20 6.80 -3.39
C LYS A 185 24.38 6.88 -4.91
N ASP A 186 23.43 6.37 -5.68
CA ASP A 186 23.36 6.58 -7.14
C ASP A 186 22.72 7.95 -7.40
N GLN A 187 23.53 9.01 -7.31
CA GLN A 187 23.06 10.39 -7.44
C GLN A 187 22.60 10.72 -8.86
N GLU A 188 23.19 10.07 -9.87
CA GLU A 188 22.84 10.32 -11.26
C GLU A 188 21.42 9.86 -11.55
N LYS A 189 21.09 8.62 -11.20
CA LYS A 189 19.74 8.10 -11.39
C LYS A 189 18.73 8.79 -10.48
N ALA A 190 19.11 9.11 -9.25
CA ALA A 190 18.23 9.85 -8.34
C ALA A 190 17.83 11.22 -8.94
N SER A 191 18.80 11.98 -9.45
CA SER A 191 18.54 13.30 -10.06
C SER A 191 17.60 13.20 -11.25
N LYS A 192 17.84 12.24 -12.17
CA LYS A 192 16.95 11.98 -13.31
C LYS A 192 15.51 11.65 -12.89
N CYS A 193 15.34 10.86 -11.83
CA CYS A 193 14.02 10.52 -11.31
C CYS A 193 13.31 11.75 -10.72
N PHE A 194 14.04 12.62 -10.01
CA PHE A 194 13.46 13.84 -9.44
C PHE A 194 13.10 14.88 -10.51
N GLU A 195 13.94 15.04 -11.54
CA GLU A 195 13.63 15.87 -12.70
C GLU A 195 12.34 15.40 -13.39
N LYS A 196 12.25 14.09 -13.70
CA LYS A 196 11.03 13.47 -14.25
C LYS A 196 9.81 13.73 -13.39
N ALA A 197 9.91 13.54 -12.08
CA ALA A 197 8.80 13.78 -11.15
C ALA A 197 8.33 15.24 -11.19
N GLY A 198 9.27 16.19 -11.20
CA GLY A 198 8.99 17.62 -11.27
C GLY A 198 8.33 18.02 -12.60
N ASP A 199 8.87 17.55 -13.73
CA ASP A 199 8.34 17.84 -15.07
C ASP A 199 6.89 17.39 -15.22
N ILE A 200 6.57 16.19 -14.71
CA ILE A 200 5.21 15.65 -14.75
C ILE A 200 4.29 16.44 -13.81
N GLN A 201 4.75 16.77 -12.60
CA GLN A 201 3.93 17.48 -11.63
C GLN A 201 3.56 18.89 -12.10
N VAL A 202 4.45 19.58 -12.81
CA VAL A 202 4.19 20.91 -13.39
C VAL A 202 3.22 20.85 -14.59
N ALA A 203 3.12 19.70 -15.25
CA ALA A 203 2.29 19.51 -16.43
C ALA A 203 0.81 19.13 -16.14
N ILE A 204 0.44 18.97 -14.87
CA ILE A 204 -0.92 18.59 -14.39
C ILE A 204 -1.63 19.81 -13.83
#